data_AF-A0A8X7NEE8-F1
#
_entry.id   AF-A0A8X7NEE8-F1
#
_cell.length_a   1.000
_cell.length_b   1.000
_cell.length_c   1.000
_cell.angle_alpha   90.00
_cell.angle_beta   90.00
_cell.angle_gamma   90.00
#
_symmetry.space_group_name_H-M   'P 1'
#
loop_
_entity.id
_entity.type
_entity.pdbx_description
1 polymer ?
#
loop_
_entity_poly.entity_id
_entity_poly.type
_entity_poly.pdbx_seq_one_letter_code
_entity_poly.pdbx_strand_id
1 'polypeptide(L)'
;MPPLPGAEWRRTERRKGGEAQDDEEGESGNAVKLLHSFVAHKAAINVARWNSLGKYILTASSDRSINLWNASSGPPSIRSYSGHSHDVHALDIAPDNASFASGGDDRNVLVWDVASANILHRFYKHVGRINDVRFAGAVSSEPGHAAGAGIGSSVLFAAGFDTVTRGYDLRAKDRRAIIEMKDATSSITTLAIGKSAIYTGSADGVVRTYDLRKGELREDVFSTPIVSLSPNRNRSLLLVSTLDNTHRVLDLSDGTVLQTLKGHRNSSHRCHSVFSSDEASVLAGDETGILWKWDILTGDGAPIKPGQVLSTKTPYGDRKAANADKDQNAIQVASDVAHSRSVLWTEVNPAQNNTLCLTAGADAVLKIWEL
;
A
#
# COMPACT_ATOMS: atom_id res chain seq x y z
N MET A 1 -4.86 1.38 94.17
CA MET A 1 -3.58 0.91 93.58
C MET A 1 -3.00 2.02 92.75
N PRO A 2 -1.77 2.50 93.03
CA PRO A 2 -1.11 3.54 92.24
C PRO A 2 -0.39 2.92 91.03
N PRO A 3 0.07 3.71 90.04
CA PRO A 3 1.48 4.09 90.10
C PRO A 3 1.82 5.51 89.56
N LEU A 4 2.93 6.03 90.10
CA LEU A 4 3.83 7.07 89.57
C LEU A 4 4.84 6.41 88.58
N PRO A 5 5.98 7.03 88.20
CA PRO A 5 6.20 8.18 87.33
C PRO A 5 7.12 7.81 86.12
N GLY A 6 7.45 8.80 85.29
CA GLY A 6 8.09 8.62 83.97
C GLY A 6 9.54 8.13 83.92
N ALA A 7 10.01 7.96 82.67
CA ALA A 7 11.40 8.01 82.26
C ALA A 7 11.48 8.20 80.73
N GLU A 8 12.16 9.25 80.30
CA GLU A 8 12.57 9.54 78.93
C GLU A 8 13.55 8.48 78.39
N TRP A 9 13.47 8.10 77.10
CA TRP A 9 14.66 7.62 76.35
C TRP A 9 14.60 7.95 74.83
N ARG A 10 15.45 8.90 74.45
CA ARG A 10 16.33 9.00 73.26
C ARG A 10 15.85 8.64 71.83
N ARG A 11 15.74 9.71 71.03
CA ARG A 11 16.33 9.99 69.71
C ARG A 11 16.94 8.82 68.91
N THR A 12 16.40 8.58 67.71
CA THR A 12 17.17 8.16 66.53
C THR A 12 16.80 9.05 65.34
N GLU A 13 17.79 9.75 64.81
CA GLU A 13 17.72 10.50 63.57
C GLU A 13 17.58 9.54 62.38
N ARG A 14 16.66 9.85 61.46
CA ARG A 14 16.74 9.38 60.07
C ARG A 14 16.59 10.59 59.15
N ARG A 15 17.70 10.88 58.46
CA ARG A 15 17.81 11.84 57.35
C ARG A 15 16.70 11.58 56.34
N LYS A 16 15.84 12.57 56.10
CA LYS A 16 15.06 12.68 54.85
C LYS A 16 15.97 13.39 53.84
N GLY A 17 16.67 12.61 53.02
CA GLY A 17 17.08 13.08 51.71
C GLY A 17 15.86 13.00 50.81
N GLY A 18 15.34 14.15 50.39
CA GLY A 18 14.38 14.21 49.30
C GLY A 18 15.14 13.94 48.01
N GLU A 19 14.93 12.77 47.43
CA GLU A 19 15.15 12.57 46.01
C GLU A 19 13.88 13.05 45.33
N ALA A 20 14.00 14.16 44.61
CA ALA A 20 13.06 14.54 43.58
C ALA A 20 13.06 13.41 42.57
N GLN A 21 11.92 12.71 42.49
CA GLN A 21 11.62 11.85 41.37
C GLN A 21 11.47 12.79 40.18
N ASP A 22 12.49 12.85 39.33
CA ASP A 22 12.34 13.34 37.97
C ASP A 22 11.29 12.43 37.31
N ASP A 23 10.06 12.92 37.27
CA ASP A 23 9.02 12.39 36.42
C ASP A 23 9.48 12.65 34.98
N GLU A 24 10.27 11.71 34.44
CA GLU A 24 10.35 11.50 33.00
C GLU A 24 8.94 11.16 32.53
N GLU A 25 8.17 12.20 32.21
CA GLU A 25 7.04 12.13 31.29
C GLU A 25 7.58 11.54 29.99
N GLY A 26 7.58 10.21 29.93
CA GLY A 26 7.81 9.48 28.70
C GLY A 26 6.75 9.91 27.71
N GLU A 27 7.13 10.79 26.79
CA GLU A 27 6.48 10.95 25.51
C GLU A 27 6.37 9.55 24.90
N SER A 28 5.24 8.89 25.13
CA SER A 28 4.79 7.77 24.33
C SER A 28 4.33 8.31 22.97
N GLY A 29 5.24 8.99 22.28
CA GLY A 29 5.10 9.28 20.86
C GLY A 29 4.97 7.93 20.16
N ASN A 30 3.86 7.73 19.45
CA ASN A 30 3.59 6.55 18.65
C ASN A 30 4.83 6.21 17.80
N ALA A 31 5.66 5.29 18.28
CA ALA A 31 6.93 4.99 17.66
C ALA A 31 6.67 4.11 16.43
N VAL A 32 6.98 4.63 15.26
CA VAL A 32 6.88 3.86 14.01
C VAL A 32 7.74 2.60 14.12
N LYS A 33 7.10 1.44 13.99
CA LYS A 33 7.75 0.15 14.15
C LYS A 33 7.77 -0.63 12.85
N LEU A 34 8.95 -1.09 12.45
CA LEU A 34 9.09 -2.05 11.36
C LEU A 34 8.82 -3.46 11.89
N LEU A 35 7.73 -4.09 11.45
CA LEU A 35 7.34 -5.44 11.90
C LEU A 35 8.05 -6.53 11.10
N HIS A 36 8.00 -6.43 9.78
CA HIS A 36 8.56 -7.42 8.86
C HIS A 36 9.30 -6.74 7.72
N SER A 37 10.46 -7.28 7.36
CA SER A 37 11.24 -6.88 6.19
C SER A 37 11.86 -8.11 5.58
N PHE A 38 11.53 -8.42 4.33
CA PHE A 38 12.06 -9.59 3.65
C PHE A 38 12.12 -9.40 2.14
N VAL A 39 13.04 -10.14 1.51
CA VAL A 39 13.16 -10.20 0.05
C VAL A 39 12.01 -11.06 -0.48
N ALA A 40 11.04 -10.45 -1.14
CA ALA A 40 9.85 -11.13 -1.64
C ALA A 40 10.03 -11.67 -3.06
N HIS A 41 10.89 -11.04 -3.86
CA HIS A 41 11.06 -11.31 -5.29
C HIS A 41 12.52 -11.24 -5.74
N LYS A 42 12.79 -11.64 -6.97
CA LYS A 42 14.14 -11.53 -7.58
C LYS A 42 14.37 -10.20 -8.30
N ALA A 43 13.30 -9.45 -8.56
CA ALA A 43 13.32 -8.17 -9.24
C ALA A 43 12.37 -7.17 -8.56
N ALA A 44 12.28 -5.95 -9.09
CA ALA A 44 11.44 -4.89 -8.55
C ALA A 44 9.99 -5.34 -8.31
N ILE A 45 9.41 -4.94 -7.18
CA ILE A 45 8.01 -5.18 -6.87
C ILE A 45 7.23 -3.97 -7.38
N ASN A 46 6.42 -4.17 -8.41
CA ASN A 46 5.65 -3.08 -9.02
C ASN A 46 4.38 -2.78 -8.23
N VAL A 47 3.77 -3.81 -7.64
CA VAL A 47 2.51 -3.71 -6.91
C VAL A 47 2.50 -4.66 -5.72
N ALA A 48 1.98 -4.20 -4.58
CA ALA A 48 1.69 -5.06 -3.44
C ALA A 48 0.30 -4.73 -2.88
N ARG A 49 -0.60 -5.71 -2.77
CA ARG A 49 -1.99 -5.49 -2.35
C ARG A 49 -2.36 -6.28 -1.11
N TRP A 50 -2.96 -5.62 -0.13
CA TRP A 50 -3.70 -6.26 0.96
C TRP A 50 -5.03 -6.81 0.46
N ASN A 51 -5.43 -7.97 0.97
CA ASN A 51 -6.81 -8.41 0.81
C ASN A 51 -7.77 -7.52 1.62
N SER A 52 -9.05 -7.55 1.29
CA SER A 52 -10.05 -6.67 1.93
C SER A 52 -10.19 -6.88 3.45
N LEU A 53 -9.77 -8.04 3.97
CA LEU A 53 -9.76 -8.37 5.40
C LEU A 53 -8.41 -8.10 6.09
N GLY A 54 -7.36 -7.69 5.37
CA GLY A 54 -6.05 -7.42 5.96
C GLY A 54 -5.27 -8.64 6.47
N LYS A 55 -5.60 -9.85 6.01
CA LYS A 55 -5.00 -11.13 6.46
C LYS A 55 -3.86 -11.62 5.57
N TYR A 56 -3.91 -11.35 4.28
CA TYR A 56 -2.89 -11.78 3.34
C TYR A 56 -2.53 -10.66 2.37
N ILE A 57 -1.33 -10.77 1.81
CA ILE A 57 -0.76 -9.81 0.87
C ILE A 57 -0.41 -10.55 -0.42
N LEU A 58 -0.72 -9.95 -1.56
CA LEU A 58 -0.22 -10.39 -2.85
C LEU A 58 0.79 -9.38 -3.37
N THR A 59 1.93 -9.86 -3.89
CA THR A 59 2.96 -9.03 -4.49
C THR A 59 3.16 -9.42 -5.94
N ALA A 60 3.27 -8.44 -6.83
CA ALA A 60 3.52 -8.61 -8.25
C ALA A 60 4.84 -7.93 -8.64
N SER A 61 5.66 -8.64 -9.41
CA SER A 61 7.03 -8.23 -9.70
C SER A 61 7.39 -8.29 -11.18
N SER A 62 8.43 -7.55 -11.54
CA SER A 62 9.14 -7.69 -12.81
C SER A 62 9.83 -9.06 -12.99
N ASP A 63 9.89 -9.90 -11.95
CA ASP A 63 10.37 -11.29 -12.11
C ASP A 63 9.32 -12.22 -12.77
N ARG A 64 8.17 -11.65 -13.16
CA ARG A 64 7.04 -12.31 -13.84
C ARG A 64 6.23 -13.24 -12.94
N SER A 65 6.49 -13.19 -11.63
CA SER A 65 5.75 -13.96 -10.63
C SER A 65 4.88 -13.06 -9.77
N ILE A 66 3.86 -13.69 -9.18
CA ILE A 66 3.03 -13.10 -8.15
C ILE A 66 3.18 -14.00 -6.93
N ASN A 67 3.40 -13.44 -5.74
CA ASN A 67 3.57 -14.22 -4.51
C ASN A 67 2.50 -13.87 -3.49
N LEU A 68 1.98 -14.89 -2.80
CA LEU A 68 1.03 -14.78 -1.69
C LEU A 68 1.76 -14.90 -0.36
N TRP A 69 1.48 -13.97 0.54
CA TRP A 69 2.10 -13.87 1.85
C TRP A 69 1.06 -13.82 2.95
N ASN A 70 1.37 -14.45 4.08
CA ASN A 70 0.63 -14.24 5.30
C ASN A 70 1.11 -12.94 5.95
N ALA A 71 0.20 -12.04 6.29
CA ALA A 71 0.56 -10.78 6.92
C ALA A 71 1.12 -10.96 8.34
N SER A 72 0.67 -11.98 9.08
CA SER A 72 1.03 -12.19 10.49
C SER A 72 2.28 -13.03 10.68
N SER A 73 2.52 -14.03 9.83
CA SER A 73 3.71 -14.90 9.95
C SER A 73 4.89 -14.42 9.10
N GLY A 74 4.64 -13.55 8.11
CA GLY A 74 5.66 -13.14 7.16
C GLY A 74 6.15 -14.32 6.30
N PRO A 75 7.45 -14.35 5.91
CA PRO A 75 8.01 -15.38 5.05
C PRO A 75 8.00 -16.77 5.71
N PRO A 76 7.97 -17.86 4.92
CA PRO A 76 8.04 -17.92 3.45
C PRO A 76 6.71 -17.60 2.75
N SER A 77 6.77 -17.35 1.43
CA SER A 77 5.56 -17.18 0.61
C SER A 77 4.70 -18.44 0.70
N ILE A 78 3.40 -18.28 0.94
CA ILE A 78 2.42 -19.38 0.97
C ILE A 78 2.35 -20.04 -0.41
N ARG A 79 2.35 -19.22 -1.46
CA ARG A 79 2.17 -19.67 -2.84
C ARG A 79 2.80 -18.68 -3.82
N SER A 80 3.27 -19.19 -4.95
CA SER A 80 3.73 -18.40 -6.08
C SER A 80 2.87 -18.73 -7.30
N TYR A 81 2.49 -17.71 -8.07
CA TYR A 81 1.73 -17.81 -9.31
C TYR A 81 2.62 -17.41 -10.47
N SER A 82 2.78 -18.32 -11.42
CA SER A 82 3.54 -18.11 -12.65
C SER A 82 2.64 -18.35 -13.85
N GLY A 83 2.63 -17.42 -14.80
CA GLY A 83 1.82 -17.54 -16.01
C GLY A 83 1.84 -16.32 -16.93
N HIS A 84 2.32 -15.17 -16.44
CA HIS A 84 2.73 -14.06 -17.29
C HIS A 84 4.08 -14.35 -17.96
N SER A 85 4.23 -13.97 -19.22
CA SER A 85 5.49 -14.13 -19.96
C SER A 85 6.46 -12.96 -19.79
N HIS A 86 5.96 -11.82 -19.32
CA HIS A 86 6.69 -10.58 -19.05
C HIS A 86 6.28 -9.98 -17.70
N ASP A 87 6.90 -8.86 -17.34
CA ASP A 87 6.74 -8.14 -16.08
C ASP A 87 5.27 -7.92 -15.72
N VAL A 88 4.95 -8.08 -14.44
CA VAL A 88 3.60 -7.82 -13.91
C VAL A 88 3.58 -6.43 -13.31
N HIS A 89 2.71 -5.56 -13.84
CA HIS A 89 2.61 -4.15 -13.44
C HIS A 89 1.28 -3.80 -12.76
N ALA A 90 0.28 -4.69 -12.86
CA ALA A 90 -1.04 -4.49 -12.29
C ALA A 90 -1.46 -5.70 -11.47
N LEU A 91 -2.08 -5.45 -10.33
CA LEU A 91 -2.60 -6.47 -9.43
C LEU A 91 -3.72 -5.87 -8.59
N ASP A 92 -4.84 -6.58 -8.49
CA ASP A 92 -5.96 -6.22 -7.63
C ASP A 92 -6.67 -7.47 -7.12
N ILE A 93 -7.23 -7.39 -5.90
CA ILE A 93 -7.87 -8.50 -5.23
C ILE A 93 -9.38 -8.30 -5.32
N ALA A 94 -10.10 -9.35 -5.71
CA ALA A 94 -11.55 -9.28 -5.76
C ALA A 94 -12.12 -9.09 -4.33
N PRO A 95 -13.25 -8.39 -4.17
CA PRO A 95 -13.87 -8.22 -2.84
C PRO A 95 -14.25 -9.53 -2.15
N ASP A 96 -14.40 -10.62 -2.90
CA ASP A 96 -14.64 -11.97 -2.35
C ASP A 96 -13.39 -12.60 -1.71
N ASN A 97 -12.20 -12.03 -1.92
CA ASN A 97 -10.89 -12.54 -1.50
C ASN A 97 -10.55 -13.95 -2.01
N ALA A 98 -11.35 -14.51 -2.90
CA ALA A 98 -11.15 -15.84 -3.48
C ALA A 98 -10.44 -15.76 -4.83
N SER A 99 -10.64 -14.65 -5.55
CA SER A 99 -9.99 -14.38 -6.83
C SER A 99 -9.16 -13.10 -6.80
N PHE A 100 -8.20 -13.02 -7.71
CA PHE A 100 -7.44 -11.81 -7.97
C PHE A 100 -7.16 -11.68 -9.46
N ALA A 101 -6.85 -10.47 -9.90
CA ALA A 101 -6.54 -10.18 -11.28
C ALA A 101 -5.14 -9.57 -11.37
N SER A 102 -4.45 -9.87 -12.46
CA SER A 102 -3.14 -9.31 -12.75
C SER A 102 -3.05 -8.90 -14.21
N GLY A 103 -2.24 -7.88 -14.46
CA GLY A 103 -1.93 -7.36 -15.78
C GLY A 103 -0.44 -7.16 -15.94
N GLY A 104 0.08 -7.55 -17.10
CA GLY A 104 1.50 -7.46 -17.39
C GLY A 104 1.81 -6.77 -18.72
N ASP A 105 3.12 -6.69 -18.99
CA ASP A 105 3.68 -6.25 -20.27
C ASP A 105 3.42 -7.28 -21.39
N ASP A 106 2.99 -8.50 -21.03
CA ASP A 106 2.52 -9.52 -21.96
C ASP A 106 1.15 -9.23 -22.60
N ARG A 107 0.55 -8.08 -22.26
CA ARG A 107 -0.74 -7.57 -22.75
C ARG A 107 -1.94 -8.43 -22.33
N ASN A 108 -1.73 -9.35 -21.40
CA ASN A 108 -2.77 -10.23 -20.89
C ASN A 108 -3.29 -9.72 -19.54
N VAL A 109 -4.61 -9.69 -19.39
CA VAL A 109 -5.24 -9.64 -18.07
C VAL A 109 -5.58 -11.07 -17.68
N LEU A 110 -4.99 -11.54 -16.59
CA LEU A 110 -5.22 -12.88 -16.05
C LEU A 110 -6.03 -12.76 -14.76
N VAL A 111 -7.07 -13.59 -14.63
CA VAL A 111 -7.83 -13.75 -13.39
C VAL A 111 -7.48 -15.10 -12.82
N TRP A 112 -7.17 -15.12 -11.54
CA TRP A 112 -6.63 -16.26 -10.82
C TRP A 112 -7.53 -16.63 -9.66
N ASP A 113 -7.52 -17.92 -9.32
CA ASP A 113 -8.03 -18.41 -8.06
C ASP A 113 -6.90 -18.45 -7.02
N VAL A 114 -7.12 -17.81 -5.87
CA VAL A 114 -6.12 -17.68 -4.80
C VAL A 114 -5.76 -19.04 -4.20
N ALA A 115 -6.74 -19.94 -4.02
CA ALA A 115 -6.52 -21.21 -3.35
C ALA A 115 -5.77 -22.22 -4.22
N SER A 116 -6.18 -22.36 -5.48
CA SER A 116 -5.67 -23.36 -6.42
C SER A 116 -4.50 -22.88 -7.28
N ALA A 117 -4.24 -21.57 -7.38
CA ALA A 117 -3.33 -20.98 -8.36
C ALA A 117 -3.67 -21.23 -9.83
N ASN A 118 -4.91 -21.61 -10.12
CA ASN A 118 -5.36 -21.78 -11.49
C ASN A 118 -5.79 -20.44 -12.11
N ILE A 119 -5.54 -20.31 -13.42
CA ILE A 119 -6.04 -19.19 -14.21
C ILE A 119 -7.51 -19.48 -14.56
N LEU A 120 -8.42 -18.66 -14.04
CA LEU A 120 -9.86 -18.72 -14.31
C LEU A 120 -10.19 -18.08 -15.67
N HIS A 121 -9.64 -16.88 -15.91
CA HIS A 121 -9.88 -16.12 -17.14
C HIS A 121 -8.59 -15.54 -17.71
N ARG A 122 -8.57 -15.41 -19.04
CA ARG A 122 -7.51 -14.74 -19.80
C ARG A 122 -8.15 -13.81 -20.82
N PHE A 123 -7.83 -12.52 -20.73
CA PHE A 123 -8.23 -11.49 -21.68
C PHE A 123 -7.01 -10.97 -22.42
N TYR A 124 -7.06 -10.94 -23.75
CA TYR A 124 -5.92 -10.65 -24.64
C TYR A 124 -6.21 -9.50 -25.62
N LYS A 125 -7.16 -8.61 -25.28
CA LYS A 125 -7.64 -7.55 -26.18
C LYS A 125 -6.74 -6.31 -26.20
N HIS A 126 -5.93 -6.09 -25.17
CA HIS A 126 -5.06 -4.92 -25.11
C HIS A 126 -3.92 -5.03 -26.13
N VAL A 127 -3.61 -3.93 -26.80
CA VAL A 127 -2.55 -3.88 -27.83
C VAL A 127 -1.18 -3.53 -27.22
N GLY A 128 -1.15 -3.05 -25.98
CA GLY A 128 0.04 -2.70 -25.22
C GLY A 128 -0.01 -3.19 -23.77
N ARG A 129 1.03 -2.86 -23.01
CA ARG A 129 1.16 -3.27 -21.61
C ARG A 129 0.01 -2.79 -20.75
N ILE A 130 -0.38 -3.61 -19.79
CA ILE A 130 -1.44 -3.27 -18.84
C ILE A 130 -0.78 -2.60 -17.64
N ASN A 131 -1.18 -1.36 -17.36
CA ASN A 131 -0.61 -0.60 -16.25
C ASN A 131 -1.43 -0.79 -14.97
N ASP A 132 -2.75 -0.91 -15.07
CA ASP A 132 -3.61 -1.05 -13.89
C ASP A 132 -4.84 -1.91 -14.17
N VAL A 133 -5.31 -2.58 -13.13
CA VAL A 133 -6.46 -3.50 -13.15
C VAL A 133 -7.21 -3.30 -11.85
N ARG A 134 -8.55 -3.23 -11.89
CA ARG A 134 -9.39 -3.01 -10.71
C ARG A 134 -10.71 -3.77 -10.77
N PHE A 135 -11.06 -4.45 -9.68
CA PHE A 135 -12.39 -5.04 -9.51
C PHE A 135 -13.41 -3.97 -9.14
N ALA A 136 -14.55 -3.98 -9.85
CA ALA A 136 -15.65 -3.10 -9.54
C ALA A 136 -16.53 -3.73 -8.49
N GLY A 137 -16.37 -3.31 -7.24
CA GLY A 137 -17.23 -3.73 -6.14
C GLY A 137 -16.99 -2.95 -4.86
N ALA A 138 -18.04 -2.80 -4.06
CA ALA A 138 -17.87 -2.34 -2.70
C ALA A 138 -17.31 -3.50 -1.87
N VAL A 139 -16.17 -3.27 -1.22
CA VAL A 139 -15.85 -3.97 0.03
C VAL A 139 -16.92 -3.52 1.01
N SER A 140 -18.00 -4.29 1.17
CA SER A 140 -18.93 -4.05 2.26
C SER A 140 -18.17 -4.26 3.56
N SER A 141 -17.79 -3.17 4.22
CA SER A 141 -17.10 -3.17 5.50
C SER A 141 -18.00 -3.56 6.68
N GLU A 142 -19.11 -4.26 6.42
CA GLU A 142 -20.00 -4.76 7.48
C GLU A 142 -19.70 -6.23 7.79
N PRO A 143 -19.13 -6.53 8.96
CA PRO A 143 -18.94 -7.91 9.40
C PRO A 143 -20.31 -8.46 9.83
N GLY A 144 -20.87 -9.39 9.06
CA GLY A 144 -22.09 -10.12 9.44
C GLY A 144 -23.16 -10.19 8.36
N HIS A 145 -23.11 -9.32 7.36
CA HIS A 145 -23.84 -9.57 6.11
C HIS A 145 -23.04 -10.60 5.32
N ALA A 146 -23.59 -11.81 5.17
CA ALA A 146 -23.07 -12.81 4.25
C ALA A 146 -22.71 -12.11 2.94
N ALA A 147 -21.58 -12.51 2.32
CA ALA A 147 -21.15 -12.08 1.00
C ALA A 147 -22.29 -12.28 -0.01
N GLY A 148 -23.22 -11.34 -0.02
CA GLY A 148 -24.57 -11.56 -0.50
C GLY A 148 -24.57 -11.18 -1.95
N ALA A 149 -24.02 -12.06 -2.79
CA ALA A 149 -24.15 -12.02 -4.25
C ALA A 149 -24.11 -10.60 -4.86
N GLY A 150 -23.30 -9.71 -4.29
CA GLY A 150 -23.14 -8.37 -4.80
C GLY A 150 -22.45 -8.49 -6.15
N ILE A 151 -22.90 -7.72 -7.12
CA ILE A 151 -22.34 -7.60 -8.48
C ILE A 151 -20.84 -7.13 -8.45
N GLY A 152 -20.25 -7.01 -7.25
CA GLY A 152 -18.98 -6.40 -6.94
C GLY A 152 -17.71 -7.21 -7.23
N SER A 153 -17.79 -8.53 -7.43
CA SER A 153 -16.64 -9.32 -7.90
C SER A 153 -16.76 -9.74 -9.36
N SER A 154 -17.88 -9.41 -10.02
CA SER A 154 -18.12 -9.86 -11.39
C SER A 154 -17.57 -8.95 -12.47
N VAL A 155 -17.31 -7.67 -12.18
CA VAL A 155 -16.81 -6.75 -13.20
C VAL A 155 -15.36 -6.37 -12.91
N LEU A 156 -14.52 -6.51 -13.93
CA LEU A 156 -13.10 -6.19 -13.90
C LEU A 156 -12.81 -5.08 -14.91
N PHE A 157 -12.15 -4.02 -14.47
CA PHE A 157 -11.64 -2.99 -15.36
C PHE A 157 -10.14 -3.13 -15.52
N ALA A 158 -9.64 -2.97 -16.74
CA ALA A 158 -8.23 -2.95 -17.05
C ALA A 158 -7.91 -1.79 -17.97
N ALA A 159 -6.75 -1.17 -17.77
CA ALA A 159 -6.25 -0.10 -18.62
C ALA A 159 -4.73 -0.17 -18.75
N GLY A 160 -4.24 0.41 -19.83
CA GLY A 160 -2.83 0.31 -20.15
C GLY A 160 -2.37 1.31 -21.19
N PHE A 161 -1.30 0.93 -21.86
CA PHE A 161 -0.61 1.74 -22.86
C PHE A 161 -1.45 1.99 -24.11
N ASP A 162 -2.44 1.15 -24.38
CA ASP A 162 -3.30 1.26 -25.55
C ASP A 162 -4.40 2.32 -25.42
N THR A 163 -4.31 3.20 -24.42
CA THR A 163 -5.18 4.35 -24.14
C THR A 163 -6.67 4.02 -23.92
N VAL A 164 -7.01 2.72 -23.85
CA VAL A 164 -8.38 2.26 -23.70
C VAL A 164 -8.55 1.59 -22.35
N THR A 165 -9.54 2.03 -21.58
CA THR A 165 -10.03 1.27 -20.42
C THR A 165 -11.12 0.32 -20.87
N ARG A 166 -11.00 -0.96 -20.48
CA ARG A 166 -11.98 -1.98 -20.80
C ARG A 166 -12.57 -2.57 -19.53
N GLY A 167 -13.90 -2.67 -19.49
CA GLY A 167 -14.63 -3.44 -18.50
C GLY A 167 -14.94 -4.83 -19.03
N TYR A 168 -14.78 -5.86 -18.20
CA TYR A 168 -15.08 -7.25 -18.49
C TYR A 168 -16.04 -7.80 -17.45
N ASP A 169 -17.05 -8.54 -17.87
CA ASP A 169 -17.87 -9.35 -16.97
C ASP A 169 -17.27 -10.76 -16.86
N LEU A 170 -16.90 -11.15 -15.65
CA LEU A 170 -16.31 -12.45 -15.32
C LEU A 170 -17.35 -13.57 -15.32
N ARG A 171 -18.65 -13.25 -15.21
CA ARG A 171 -19.74 -14.22 -15.31
C ARG A 171 -20.10 -14.52 -16.76
N ALA A 172 -19.78 -13.60 -17.68
CA ALA A 172 -20.06 -13.79 -19.10
C ALA A 172 -19.21 -14.93 -19.67
N LYS A 173 -19.85 -15.84 -20.40
CA LYS A 173 -19.14 -16.88 -21.17
C LYS A 173 -18.32 -16.24 -22.30
N ASP A 174 -18.86 -15.17 -22.88
CA ASP A 174 -18.20 -14.40 -23.91
C ASP A 174 -17.20 -13.44 -23.25
N ARG A 175 -15.91 -13.68 -23.49
CA ARG A 175 -14.79 -12.92 -22.92
C ARG A 175 -14.59 -11.56 -23.59
N ARG A 176 -15.68 -10.90 -23.97
CA ARG A 176 -15.67 -9.60 -24.64
C ARG A 176 -15.72 -8.48 -23.60
N ALA A 177 -15.11 -7.35 -23.94
CA ALA A 177 -15.26 -6.15 -23.13
C ALA A 177 -16.72 -5.66 -23.22
N ILE A 178 -17.35 -5.45 -22.06
CA ILE A 178 -18.72 -4.92 -21.94
C ILE A 178 -18.74 -3.41 -22.17
N ILE A 179 -17.65 -2.72 -21.81
CA ILE A 179 -17.49 -1.27 -21.91
C ILE A 179 -16.08 -1.00 -22.40
N GLU A 180 -15.94 -0.05 -23.33
CA GLU A 180 -14.65 0.50 -23.77
C GLU A 180 -14.69 2.02 -23.67
N MET A 181 -13.75 2.60 -22.93
CA MET A 181 -13.58 4.05 -22.80
C MET A 181 -12.33 4.42 -23.57
N LYS A 182 -12.46 5.32 -24.56
CA LYS A 182 -11.42 5.60 -25.57
C LYS A 182 -10.98 7.06 -25.59
N ASP A 183 -11.34 7.80 -24.55
CA ASP A 183 -11.19 9.25 -24.48
C ASP A 183 -9.76 9.68 -24.12
N ALA A 184 -8.93 8.76 -23.62
CA ALA A 184 -7.53 9.05 -23.31
C ALA A 184 -6.68 9.19 -24.58
N THR A 185 -5.87 10.25 -24.62
CA THR A 185 -4.96 10.55 -25.74
C THR A 185 -3.57 9.95 -25.53
N SER A 186 -3.28 9.46 -24.33
CA SER A 186 -2.01 8.83 -23.95
C SER A 186 -2.24 7.61 -23.04
N SER A 187 -1.15 6.95 -22.68
CA SER A 187 -1.14 5.75 -21.84
C SER A 187 -1.86 6.00 -20.51
N ILE A 188 -2.85 5.18 -20.19
CA ILE A 188 -3.55 5.21 -18.90
C ILE A 188 -2.66 4.54 -17.87
N THR A 189 -2.18 5.29 -16.88
CA THR A 189 -1.18 4.82 -15.90
C THR A 189 -1.82 4.17 -14.68
N THR A 190 -3.04 4.58 -14.32
CA THR A 190 -3.72 4.11 -13.11
C THR A 190 -5.24 4.20 -13.22
N LEU A 191 -5.92 3.32 -12.48
CA LEU A 191 -7.37 3.23 -12.37
C LEU A 191 -7.79 3.25 -10.90
N ALA A 192 -8.90 3.93 -10.63
CA ALA A 192 -9.65 3.79 -9.39
C ALA A 192 -11.14 3.67 -9.70
N ILE A 193 -11.84 2.81 -8.95
CA ILE A 193 -13.28 2.59 -9.14
C ILE A 193 -13.99 3.15 -7.92
N GLY A 194 -14.93 4.07 -8.13
CA GLY A 194 -15.85 4.62 -7.14
C GLY A 194 -17.16 3.81 -6.98
N LYS A 195 -18.13 4.36 -6.24
CA LYS A 195 -19.46 3.75 -6.08
C LYS A 195 -20.25 3.73 -7.40
N SER A 196 -20.11 4.78 -8.20
CA SER A 196 -20.84 4.96 -9.45
C SER A 196 -20.01 5.64 -10.54
N ALA A 197 -18.71 5.77 -10.32
CA ALA A 197 -17.82 6.43 -11.25
C ALA A 197 -16.52 5.65 -11.39
N ILE A 198 -15.90 5.74 -12.56
CA ILE A 198 -14.56 5.22 -12.82
C ILE A 198 -13.63 6.40 -12.99
N TYR A 199 -12.49 6.37 -12.33
CA TYR A 199 -11.46 7.37 -12.41
C TYR A 199 -10.25 6.78 -13.14
N THR A 200 -9.78 7.47 -14.17
CA THR A 200 -8.60 7.06 -14.93
C THR A 200 -7.57 8.17 -14.93
N GLY A 201 -6.35 7.85 -14.54
CA GLY A 201 -5.21 8.76 -14.62
C GLY A 201 -4.38 8.41 -15.84
N SER A 202 -4.07 9.41 -16.66
CA SER A 202 -3.33 9.22 -17.91
C SER A 202 -2.03 10.02 -17.92
N ALA A 203 -1.10 9.55 -18.74
CA ALA A 203 0.18 10.21 -18.98
C ALA A 203 0.03 11.52 -19.78
N ASP A 204 -1.17 11.80 -20.33
CA ASP A 204 -1.52 13.10 -20.90
C ASP A 204 -1.75 14.19 -19.84
N GLY A 205 -1.74 13.82 -18.55
CA GLY A 205 -1.98 14.73 -17.44
C GLY A 205 -3.45 14.96 -17.13
N VAL A 206 -4.38 14.18 -17.69
CA VAL A 206 -5.82 14.33 -17.45
C VAL A 206 -6.35 13.21 -16.55
N VAL A 207 -7.02 13.59 -15.46
CA VAL A 207 -7.86 12.69 -14.68
C VAL A 207 -9.24 12.70 -15.31
N ARG A 208 -9.70 11.53 -15.76
CA ARG A 208 -11.04 11.38 -16.34
C ARG A 208 -11.95 10.67 -15.36
N THR A 209 -13.09 11.28 -15.10
CA THR A 209 -14.16 10.75 -14.27
C THR A 209 -15.32 10.37 -15.16
N TYR A 210 -15.61 9.08 -15.23
CA TYR A 210 -16.72 8.52 -15.99
C TYR A 210 -17.85 8.19 -15.01
N ASP A 211 -18.88 9.04 -14.93
CA ASP A 211 -20.07 8.74 -14.12
C ASP A 211 -20.92 7.70 -14.86
N LEU A 212 -20.94 6.47 -14.35
CA LEU A 212 -21.67 5.35 -14.95
C LEU A 212 -23.19 5.48 -14.81
N ARG A 213 -23.67 6.30 -13.87
CA ARG A 213 -25.11 6.51 -13.66
C ARG A 213 -25.64 7.58 -14.61
N LYS A 214 -24.89 8.67 -14.77
CA LYS A 214 -25.28 9.80 -15.64
C LYS A 214 -24.81 9.62 -17.09
N GLY A 215 -23.79 8.79 -17.32
CA GLY A 215 -23.11 8.70 -18.60
C GLY A 215 -22.28 9.94 -18.94
N GLU A 216 -21.91 10.72 -17.92
CA GLU A 216 -21.14 11.95 -18.08
C GLU A 216 -19.64 11.68 -17.95
N LEU A 217 -18.87 12.29 -18.84
CA LEU A 217 -17.41 12.37 -18.75
C LEU A 217 -17.03 13.75 -18.22
N ARG A 218 -16.20 13.74 -17.19
CA ARG A 218 -15.53 14.93 -16.66
C ARG A 218 -14.02 14.76 -16.81
N GLU A 219 -13.35 15.83 -17.20
CA GLU A 219 -11.90 15.87 -17.36
C GLU A 219 -11.29 16.95 -16.47
N ASP A 220 -10.41 16.54 -15.55
CA ASP A 220 -9.63 17.44 -14.71
C ASP A 220 -8.18 17.43 -15.23
N VAL A 221 -7.74 18.57 -15.78
CA VAL A 221 -6.48 18.69 -16.51
C VAL A 221 -5.35 19.18 -15.60
N PHE A 222 -4.24 18.44 -15.61
CA PHE A 222 -2.98 18.79 -14.96
C PHE A 222 -1.89 18.99 -16.02
N SER A 223 -0.89 19.82 -15.72
CA SER A 223 0.23 20.10 -16.64
C SER A 223 1.24 18.95 -16.77
N THR A 224 1.06 17.88 -16.01
CA THR A 224 2.06 16.83 -15.79
C THR A 224 1.41 15.44 -15.77
N PRO A 225 2.11 14.39 -16.23
CA PRO A 225 1.59 13.03 -16.23
C PRO A 225 1.14 12.55 -14.86
N ILE A 226 0.00 11.86 -14.82
CA ILE A 226 -0.55 11.26 -13.59
C ILE A 226 0.08 9.90 -13.36
N VAL A 227 0.35 9.60 -12.09
CA VAL A 227 1.11 8.43 -11.66
C VAL A 227 0.28 7.49 -10.81
N SER A 228 -0.53 8.06 -9.90
CA SER A 228 -1.32 7.30 -8.94
C SER A 228 -2.63 8.01 -8.67
N LEU A 229 -3.68 7.21 -8.54
CA LEU A 229 -5.00 7.64 -8.09
C LEU A 229 -5.40 6.77 -6.89
N SER A 230 -5.78 7.41 -5.79
CA SER A 230 -6.31 6.73 -4.62
C SER A 230 -7.48 7.50 -4.04
N PRO A 231 -8.73 6.98 -4.17
CA PRO A 231 -9.88 7.58 -3.53
C PRO A 231 -9.86 7.30 -2.02
N ASN A 232 -10.47 8.17 -1.23
CA ASN A 232 -10.68 7.88 0.19
C ASN A 232 -11.77 6.80 0.39
N ARG A 233 -11.90 6.28 1.61
CA ARG A 233 -12.84 5.21 2.00
C ARG A 233 -14.29 5.61 1.70
N ASN A 234 -14.65 6.87 1.98
CA ASN A 234 -15.98 7.39 1.73
C ASN A 234 -16.25 7.72 0.25
N ARG A 235 -15.18 7.80 -0.56
CA ARG A 235 -15.17 8.13 -1.98
C ARG A 235 -15.69 9.55 -2.28
N SER A 236 -15.37 10.47 -1.39
CA SER A 236 -15.59 11.92 -1.52
C SER A 236 -14.33 12.66 -1.95
N LEU A 237 -13.15 12.12 -1.64
CA LEU A 237 -11.85 12.69 -1.98
C LEU A 237 -11.07 11.77 -2.91
N LEU A 238 -10.24 12.37 -3.76
CA LEU A 238 -9.31 11.67 -4.64
C LEU A 238 -7.90 12.23 -4.46
N LEU A 239 -6.98 11.37 -4.05
CA LEU A 239 -5.56 11.68 -4.06
C LEU A 239 -4.99 11.41 -5.45
N VAL A 240 -4.39 12.43 -6.04
CA VAL A 240 -3.77 12.41 -7.36
C VAL A 240 -2.29 12.68 -7.20
N SER A 241 -1.44 11.77 -7.68
CA SER A 241 0.01 11.94 -7.72
C SER A 241 0.48 12.20 -9.13
N THR A 242 1.38 13.17 -9.29
CA THR A 242 1.95 13.56 -10.57
C THR A 242 3.47 13.50 -10.55
N LEU A 243 4.09 13.43 -11.74
CA LEU A 243 5.55 13.36 -11.90
C LEU A 243 6.31 14.68 -11.60
N ASP A 244 5.63 15.71 -11.13
CA ASP A 244 6.22 16.99 -10.73
C ASP A 244 6.61 17.03 -9.25
N ASN A 245 6.72 15.86 -8.59
CA ASN A 245 6.93 15.74 -7.15
C ASN A 245 5.80 16.31 -6.30
N THR A 246 4.56 16.22 -6.77
CA THR A 246 3.39 16.72 -6.02
C THR A 246 2.30 15.67 -5.89
N HIS A 247 1.65 15.68 -4.73
CA HIS A 247 0.39 15.00 -4.51
C HIS A 247 -0.69 16.06 -4.30
N ARG A 248 -1.87 15.85 -4.89
CA ARG A 248 -3.01 16.76 -4.80
C ARG A 248 -4.21 16.01 -4.25
N VAL A 249 -4.88 16.59 -3.27
CA VAL A 249 -6.15 16.07 -2.74
C VAL A 249 -7.26 16.83 -3.45
N LEU A 250 -8.10 16.12 -4.19
CA LEU A 250 -9.24 16.67 -4.91
C LEU A 250 -10.56 16.32 -4.22
N ASP A 251 -11.53 17.22 -4.25
CA ASP A 251 -12.93 16.91 -3.99
C ASP A 251 -13.52 16.22 -5.22
N LEU A 252 -14.14 15.06 -5.07
CA LEU A 252 -14.75 14.32 -6.18
C LEU A 252 -16.06 14.92 -6.69
N SER A 253 -16.72 15.76 -5.89
CA SER A 253 -17.99 16.38 -6.27
C SER A 253 -17.80 17.44 -7.36
N ASP A 254 -16.77 18.26 -7.24
CA ASP A 254 -16.51 19.41 -8.10
C ASP A 254 -15.07 19.47 -8.65
N GLY A 255 -14.21 18.51 -8.31
CA GLY A 255 -12.81 18.36 -8.77
C GLY A 255 -11.89 19.47 -8.33
N THR A 256 -12.31 20.28 -7.36
CA THR A 256 -11.46 21.31 -6.79
C THR A 256 -10.28 20.67 -6.07
N VAL A 257 -9.10 21.29 -6.22
CA VAL A 257 -7.91 20.87 -5.49
C VAL A 257 -7.98 21.50 -4.10
N LEU A 258 -8.22 20.68 -3.09
CA LEU A 258 -8.32 21.10 -1.69
C LEU A 258 -6.95 21.31 -1.06
N GLN A 259 -5.99 20.44 -1.39
CA GLN A 259 -4.64 20.50 -0.82
C GLN A 259 -3.57 20.08 -1.81
N THR A 260 -2.38 20.67 -1.68
CA THR A 260 -1.18 20.30 -2.45
C THR A 260 -0.03 19.95 -1.51
N LEU A 261 0.46 18.72 -1.62
CA LEU A 261 1.53 18.16 -0.79
C LEU A 261 2.82 18.05 -1.61
N LYS A 262 3.92 18.56 -1.07
CA LYS A 262 5.24 18.59 -1.72
C LYS A 262 6.33 18.11 -0.76
N GLY A 263 7.55 17.95 -1.27
CA GLY A 263 8.75 17.64 -0.49
C GLY A 263 9.37 16.27 -0.81
N HIS A 264 8.59 15.34 -1.33
CA HIS A 264 9.10 14.04 -1.81
C HIS A 264 9.74 14.18 -3.20
N ARG A 265 10.36 13.09 -3.68
CA ARG A 265 10.91 12.98 -5.04
C ARG A 265 10.17 11.91 -5.83
N ASN A 266 9.44 12.32 -6.85
CA ASN A 266 8.71 11.47 -7.78
C ASN A 266 8.72 12.10 -9.18
N SER A 267 9.65 11.67 -10.02
CA SER A 267 9.99 12.33 -11.30
C SER A 267 9.97 11.38 -12.51
N SER A 268 10.16 10.09 -12.28
CA SER A 268 10.46 9.07 -13.28
C SER A 268 9.66 7.78 -13.04
N HIS A 269 9.39 7.42 -11.78
CA HIS A 269 8.77 6.15 -11.43
C HIS A 269 7.29 6.30 -11.10
N ARG A 270 6.58 5.16 -11.17
CA ARG A 270 5.23 5.08 -10.62
C ARG A 270 5.27 4.77 -9.14
N CYS A 271 5.16 5.81 -8.32
CA CYS A 271 5.02 5.71 -6.88
C CYS A 271 3.53 5.80 -6.49
N HIS A 272 2.98 4.72 -5.94
CA HIS A 272 1.61 4.71 -5.42
C HIS A 272 1.53 5.38 -4.06
N SER A 273 0.58 6.30 -3.91
CA SER A 273 0.28 7.02 -2.67
C SER A 273 -1.11 6.64 -2.17
N VAL A 274 -1.33 6.75 -0.87
CA VAL A 274 -2.56 6.31 -0.23
C VAL A 274 -2.91 7.20 0.98
N PHE A 275 -4.19 7.28 1.31
CA PHE A 275 -4.64 7.84 2.58
C PHE A 275 -4.32 6.89 3.74
N SER A 276 -4.04 7.44 4.92
CA SER A 276 -3.97 6.67 6.16
C SER A 276 -5.34 6.07 6.53
N SER A 277 -5.36 5.09 7.43
CA SER A 277 -6.59 4.37 7.81
C SER A 277 -7.64 5.27 8.47
N ASP A 278 -7.20 6.33 9.15
CA ASP A 278 -7.98 7.40 9.76
C ASP A 278 -8.30 8.57 8.80
N GLU A 279 -7.77 8.54 7.58
CA GLU A 279 -7.90 9.60 6.57
C GLU A 279 -7.40 10.99 7.02
N ALA A 280 -6.57 11.05 8.06
CA ALA A 280 -5.97 12.30 8.53
C ALA A 280 -4.65 12.63 7.80
N SER A 281 -4.00 11.62 7.23
CA SER A 281 -2.69 11.75 6.60
C SER A 281 -2.62 11.08 5.23
N VAL A 282 -1.64 11.49 4.44
CA VAL A 282 -1.24 10.82 3.20
C VAL A 282 0.10 10.14 3.40
N LEU A 283 0.22 8.92 2.89
CA LEU A 283 1.45 8.13 2.90
C LEU A 283 1.89 7.89 1.46
N ALA A 284 3.16 8.17 1.18
CA ALA A 284 3.76 7.83 -0.11
C ALA A 284 5.25 7.58 0.03
N GLY A 285 5.73 6.63 -0.75
CA GLY A 285 7.15 6.41 -0.93
C GLY A 285 7.72 7.30 -2.03
N ASP A 286 9.02 7.59 -1.93
CA ASP A 286 9.75 8.37 -2.92
C ASP A 286 10.77 7.54 -3.72
N GLU A 287 11.36 8.16 -4.73
CA GLU A 287 12.37 7.54 -5.60
C GLU A 287 13.71 7.30 -4.91
N THR A 288 13.97 7.99 -3.82
CA THR A 288 15.20 7.85 -3.02
C THR A 288 15.10 6.72 -1.99
N GLY A 289 13.91 6.16 -1.82
CA GLY A 289 13.62 5.08 -0.87
C GLY A 289 13.00 5.55 0.44
N ILE A 290 12.74 6.84 0.62
CA ILE A 290 12.16 7.41 1.85
C ILE A 290 10.64 7.24 1.81
N LEU A 291 10.06 6.86 2.95
CA LEU A 291 8.62 6.86 3.16
C LEU A 291 8.22 8.20 3.79
N TRP A 292 7.23 8.88 3.23
CA TRP A 292 6.76 10.18 3.70
C TRP A 292 5.35 10.08 4.26
N LYS A 293 5.07 10.88 5.28
CA LYS A 293 3.74 11.12 5.84
C LYS A 293 3.44 12.61 5.79
N TRP A 294 2.30 12.97 5.24
CA TRP A 294 1.79 14.34 5.25
C TRP A 294 0.50 14.43 6.05
N ASP A 295 0.34 15.49 6.83
CA ASP A 295 -0.96 15.87 7.36
C ASP A 295 -1.78 16.53 6.25
N ILE A 296 -3.03 16.09 6.06
CA ILE A 296 -3.91 16.63 5.01
C ILE A 296 -4.34 18.06 5.32
N LEU A 297 -4.53 18.39 6.59
CA LEU A 297 -5.02 19.72 7.01
C LEU A 297 -3.92 20.76 6.94
N THR A 298 -2.73 20.46 7.47
CA THR A 298 -1.61 21.44 7.46
C THR A 298 -0.82 21.40 6.17
N GLY A 299 -0.77 20.24 5.51
CA GLY A 299 0.08 20.01 4.34
C GLY A 299 1.54 19.72 4.68
N ASP A 300 1.88 19.69 5.98
CA ASP A 300 3.24 19.44 6.43
C ASP A 300 3.62 17.99 6.20
N GLY A 301 4.76 17.79 5.52
CA GLY A 301 5.31 16.48 5.20
C GLY A 301 6.55 16.18 6.03
N ALA A 302 6.57 15.02 6.67
CA ALA A 302 7.73 14.52 7.38
C ALA A 302 8.13 13.12 6.85
N PRO A 303 9.45 12.85 6.71
CA PRO A 303 9.92 11.51 6.41
C PRO A 303 9.71 10.60 7.62
N ILE A 304 9.13 9.43 7.39
CA ILE A 304 9.02 8.35 8.36
C ILE A 304 10.36 7.64 8.45
N LYS A 305 11.01 7.77 9.60
CA LYS A 305 12.24 7.05 9.90
C LYS A 305 11.92 5.68 10.48
N PRO A 306 12.63 4.61 10.09
CA PRO A 306 12.51 3.33 10.77
C PRO A 306 12.90 3.52 12.24
N GLY A 307 11.97 3.30 13.18
CA GLY A 307 12.35 3.06 14.57
C GLY A 307 13.32 1.88 14.64
N GLN A 308 14.28 1.92 15.57
CA GLN A 308 15.34 0.92 15.75
C GLN A 308 14.83 -0.49 15.47
N VAL A 309 15.35 -1.12 14.42
CA VAL A 309 15.04 -2.50 14.06
C VAL A 309 15.56 -3.40 15.19
N LEU A 310 14.65 -3.88 16.05
CA LEU A 310 14.95 -5.02 16.91
C LEU A 310 15.06 -6.24 16.00
N SER A 311 16.30 -6.61 15.72
CA SER A 311 16.72 -7.81 14.97
C SER A 311 15.78 -8.99 15.18
N THR A 312 15.00 -9.36 14.16
CA THR A 312 14.31 -10.64 14.13
C THR A 312 15.30 -11.71 13.70
N LYS A 313 15.66 -12.58 14.64
CA LYS A 313 16.53 -13.74 14.45
C LYS A 313 16.14 -14.51 13.18
N THR A 314 17.12 -14.74 12.29
CA THR A 314 17.02 -15.74 11.23
C THR A 314 16.80 -17.14 11.85
N PRO A 315 15.85 -17.94 11.35
CA PRO A 315 15.66 -19.31 11.82
C PRO A 315 16.64 -20.24 11.09
N TYR A 316 17.93 -20.12 11.41
CA TYR A 316 18.87 -21.20 11.15
C TYR A 316 19.86 -21.24 12.31
N GLY A 317 19.67 -22.25 13.15
CA GLY A 317 20.37 -22.39 14.42
C GLY A 317 21.86 -22.62 14.28
N ASP A 318 22.58 -22.15 15.29
CA ASP A 318 23.96 -22.44 15.58
C ASP A 318 24.34 -23.91 15.38
N ARG A 319 25.33 -24.15 14.51
CA ARG A 319 26.34 -25.19 14.73
C ARG A 319 27.71 -24.60 14.44
N LYS A 320 28.45 -24.33 15.53
CA LYS A 320 29.85 -23.90 15.53
C LYS A 320 30.76 -24.92 14.83
N ALA A 321 31.68 -24.43 14.00
CA ALA A 321 33.06 -24.93 13.92
C ALA A 321 33.98 -23.83 13.37
N ALA A 322 35.21 -23.82 13.87
CA ALA A 322 36.15 -22.71 13.88
C ALA A 322 36.91 -22.44 12.57
N ASN A 323 37.51 -21.24 12.53
CA ASN A 323 38.63 -20.77 11.70
C ASN A 323 38.37 -20.51 10.21
N ALA A 324 38.27 -19.23 9.84
CA ALA A 324 39.26 -18.54 9.00
C ALA A 324 38.95 -17.04 8.90
N ASP A 325 40.03 -16.28 8.79
CA ASP A 325 40.17 -14.83 8.85
C ASP A 325 39.32 -13.98 7.88
N LYS A 326 39.06 -12.74 8.35
CA LYS A 326 38.93 -11.47 7.59
C LYS A 326 37.87 -11.42 6.49
N ASP A 327 36.68 -10.91 6.86
CA ASP A 327 35.90 -9.90 6.09
C ASP A 327 34.43 -9.90 6.54
N GLN A 328 34.17 -9.54 7.79
CA GLN A 328 32.81 -9.27 8.27
C GLN A 328 32.77 -7.99 9.13
N ASN A 329 33.05 -6.87 8.47
CA ASN A 329 32.46 -5.58 8.85
C ASN A 329 31.45 -5.20 7.77
N ALA A 330 30.34 -5.96 7.68
CA ALA A 330 29.21 -5.59 6.84
C ALA A 330 28.26 -4.67 7.64
N ILE A 331 28.69 -3.40 7.75
CA ILE A 331 27.88 -2.18 7.68
C ILE A 331 26.46 -2.31 8.28
N GLN A 332 26.39 -2.11 9.59
CA GLN A 332 25.16 -1.68 10.27
C GLN A 332 25.04 -0.15 10.09
N VAL A 333 24.69 0.29 8.88
CA VAL A 333 24.20 1.66 8.68
C VAL A 333 22.71 1.60 8.94
N ALA A 334 22.28 2.22 10.03
CA ALA A 334 20.90 2.65 10.18
C ALA A 334 20.63 3.60 9.01
N SER A 335 20.15 3.07 7.89
CA SER A 335 19.78 3.91 6.77
C SER A 335 18.54 4.67 7.19
N ASP A 336 18.59 6.00 7.19
CA ASP A 336 17.44 6.92 7.32
C ASP A 336 16.34 6.70 6.25
N VAL A 337 16.45 5.63 5.45
CA VAL A 337 15.73 5.36 4.23
C VAL A 337 14.93 4.06 4.41
N ALA A 338 13.67 4.08 3.98
CA ALA A 338 12.77 2.94 4.11
C ALA A 338 13.14 1.80 3.17
N HIS A 339 13.68 2.07 1.98
CA HIS A 339 14.16 1.07 1.02
C HIS A 339 15.53 1.47 0.44
N SER A 340 16.31 0.50 -0.06
CA SER A 340 17.61 0.82 -0.67
C SER A 340 17.50 1.43 -2.07
N ARG A 341 16.29 1.38 -2.65
CA ARG A 341 15.89 1.94 -3.96
C ARG A 341 14.51 2.58 -3.84
N SER A 342 14.01 3.11 -4.95
CA SER A 342 12.67 3.72 -5.04
C SER A 342 11.57 2.86 -4.43
N VAL A 343 10.70 3.49 -3.64
CA VAL A 343 9.48 2.87 -3.14
C VAL A 343 8.40 3.05 -4.21
N LEU A 344 8.09 1.96 -4.90
CA LEU A 344 7.13 1.97 -6.00
C LEU A 344 5.69 1.88 -5.50
N TRP A 345 5.49 1.20 -4.37
CA TRP A 345 4.15 0.95 -3.86
C TRP A 345 4.03 1.21 -2.37
N THR A 346 3.00 1.93 -1.98
CA THR A 346 2.60 2.14 -0.58
C THR A 346 1.11 1.86 -0.44
N GLU A 347 0.74 1.05 0.55
CA GLU A 347 -0.66 0.73 0.83
C GLU A 347 -0.91 0.53 2.32
N VAL A 348 -2.06 0.99 2.80
CA VAL A 348 -2.50 0.79 4.18
C VAL A 348 -3.42 -0.42 4.28
N ASN A 349 -3.33 -1.15 5.39
CA ASN A 349 -4.20 -2.28 5.63
C ASN A 349 -5.68 -1.82 5.70
N PRO A 350 -6.58 -2.41 4.89
CA PRO A 350 -7.97 -1.97 4.81
C PRO A 350 -8.80 -2.30 6.05
N ALA A 351 -8.32 -3.20 6.92
CA ALA A 351 -9.00 -3.55 8.18
C ALA A 351 -9.19 -2.31 9.05
N GLN A 352 -10.40 -2.15 9.63
CA GLN A 352 -10.74 -0.98 10.44
C GLN A 352 -9.78 -0.83 11.64
N ASN A 353 -9.40 0.42 11.91
CA ASN A 353 -8.52 0.83 13.02
C ASN A 353 -7.12 0.20 13.00
N ASN A 354 -6.66 -0.28 11.84
CA ASN A 354 -5.33 -0.83 11.71
C ASN A 354 -4.31 0.26 11.33
N THR A 355 -3.18 0.27 12.02
CA THR A 355 -2.04 1.16 11.78
C THR A 355 -1.02 0.56 10.81
N LEU A 356 -1.30 -0.63 10.28
CA LEU A 356 -0.37 -1.32 9.39
C LEU A 356 -0.27 -0.66 8.01
N CYS A 357 0.95 -0.37 7.60
CA CYS A 357 1.31 0.12 6.28
C CYS A 357 2.26 -0.89 5.60
N LEU A 358 2.11 -1.04 4.29
CA LEU A 358 2.89 -1.90 3.43
C LEU A 358 3.66 -1.03 2.45
N THR A 359 4.97 -1.27 2.34
CA THR A 359 5.78 -0.66 1.29
C THR A 359 6.51 -1.72 0.48
N ALA A 360 6.57 -1.50 -0.83
CA ALA A 360 7.30 -2.34 -1.75
C ALA A 360 8.21 -1.49 -2.63
N GLY A 361 9.46 -1.94 -2.76
CA GLY A 361 10.50 -1.20 -3.45
C GLY A 361 11.01 -1.85 -4.74
N ALA A 362 11.71 -1.06 -5.53
CA ALA A 362 12.51 -1.53 -6.67
C ALA A 362 13.72 -2.38 -6.25
N ASP A 363 13.96 -2.53 -4.95
CA ASP A 363 14.96 -3.40 -4.34
C ASP A 363 14.48 -4.83 -4.09
N ALA A 364 13.27 -5.17 -4.55
CA ALA A 364 12.65 -6.49 -4.37
C ALA A 364 12.29 -6.84 -2.91
N VAL A 365 12.33 -5.85 -2.02
CA VAL A 365 12.01 -6.01 -0.60
C VAL A 365 10.58 -5.56 -0.35
N LEU A 366 9.87 -6.34 0.47
CA LEU A 366 8.58 -5.98 1.04
C LEU A 366 8.77 -5.64 2.52
N LYS A 367 8.19 -4.51 2.97
CA LYS A 367 8.24 -4.09 4.38
C LYS A 367 6.84 -3.81 4.91
N ILE A 368 6.60 -4.23 6.15
CA ILE A 368 5.36 -3.99 6.90
C ILE A 368 5.69 -3.14 8.11
N TRP A 369 5.02 -2.00 8.22
CA TRP A 369 5.18 -0.98 9.23
C TRP A 369 3.93 -0.89 10.10
N GLU A 370 4.09 -0.50 11.35
CA GLU A 370 3.04 -0.09 12.27
C GLU A 370 3.24 1.41 12.53
N LEU A 371 2.24 2.24 12.19
CA LEU A 371 2.32 3.72 12.13
C LEU A 371 1.50 4.45 13.19
#